data_AF-A0A5C6D3G2-F1
#
_entry.id   AF-A0A5C6D3G2-F1
#
_cell.length_a   1.000
_cell.length_b   1.000
_cell.length_c   1.000
_cell.angle_alpha   90.00
_cell.angle_beta   90.00
_cell.angle_gamma   90.00
#
_symmetry.space_group_name_H-M   'P 1'
#
loop_
_entity.id
_entity.type
_entity.pdbx_description
1 polymer ?
#
loop_
_entity_poly.entity_id
_entity_poly.type
_entity_poly.pdbx_seq_one_letter_code
_entity_poly.pdbx_strand_id
1 'polypeptide(L)'
;MSNISKLINTIQTLGYKVSLEGEKIKLKFIDKDDPPKEASIIIKEIKENKAIVIEYLNNISRMENIFMDAVNEITKVSTVCAINYTQKMLPEMYEKVITAENKINSLWDEGQDIKAFSEAVIEWQETQMEYIELLNAENGVDTVVEDVYNSPNGKPGPSQGLGKEVV
;
A
#
# COMPACT_ATOMS: atom_id res chain seq x y z
N MET A 1 -2.81 10.60 27.91
CA MET A 1 -1.76 10.14 26.98
C MET A 1 -1.45 11.29 26.05
N SER A 2 -0.18 11.67 25.92
CA SER A 2 0.27 12.66 24.94
C SER A 2 -0.10 12.13 23.55
N ASN A 3 -0.96 12.86 22.82
CA ASN A 3 -1.43 12.40 21.52
C ASN A 3 -0.36 12.76 20.46
N ILE A 4 0.71 11.96 20.42
CA ILE A 4 1.85 12.18 19.54
C ILE A 4 1.43 12.22 18.07
N SER A 5 0.47 11.39 17.65
CA SER A 5 -0.05 11.45 16.28
C SER A 5 -0.71 12.80 15.97
N LYS A 6 -1.53 13.34 16.87
CA LYS A 6 -2.05 14.71 16.73
C LYS A 6 -0.94 15.76 16.67
N LEU A 7 0.12 15.61 17.48
CA LEU A 7 1.24 16.54 17.49
C LEU A 7 1.97 16.55 16.13
N ILE A 8 2.22 15.36 15.56
CA ILE A 8 2.84 15.19 14.25
C ILE A 8 1.92 15.70 13.13
N ASN A 9 0.64 15.34 13.15
CA ASN A 9 -0.34 15.79 12.14
C ASN A 9 -0.50 17.32 12.16
N THR A 10 -0.48 17.93 13.35
CA THR A 10 -0.58 19.39 13.49
C THR A 10 0.63 20.09 12.87
N ILE A 11 1.86 19.63 13.15
CA ILE A 11 3.06 20.26 12.56
C ILE A 11 3.13 20.04 11.04
N GLN A 12 2.63 18.90 10.55
CA GLN A 12 2.53 18.62 9.11
C GLN A 12 1.52 19.52 8.42
N THR A 13 0.36 19.77 9.05
CA THR A 13 -0.65 20.72 8.56
C THR A 13 -0.11 22.15 8.47
N LEU A 14 0.86 22.49 9.32
CA LEU A 14 1.60 23.75 9.29
C LEU A 14 2.74 23.78 8.25
N GLY A 15 2.81 22.83 7.31
CA GLY A 15 3.77 22.84 6.22
C GLY A 15 5.16 22.30 6.59
N TYR A 16 5.27 21.49 7.64
CA TYR A 16 6.53 20.81 7.98
C TYR A 16 6.51 19.34 7.58
N LYS A 17 7.57 18.89 6.91
CA LYS A 17 7.90 17.48 6.81
C LYS A 17 8.62 17.03 8.09
N VAL A 18 8.08 15.99 8.74
CA VAL A 18 8.69 15.30 9.87
C VAL A 18 9.30 13.98 9.37
N SER A 19 10.56 13.71 9.70
CA SER A 19 11.20 12.43 9.38
C SER A 19 12.26 12.07 10.41
N LEU A 20 12.74 10.82 10.37
CA LEU A 20 13.90 10.38 11.13
C LEU A 20 15.17 10.38 10.25
N GLU A 21 16.29 10.77 10.84
CA GLU A 21 17.64 10.61 10.29
C GLU A 21 18.49 9.94 11.39
N GLY A 22 18.49 8.61 11.40
CA GLY A 22 18.92 7.82 12.56
C GLY A 22 18.05 8.13 13.78
N GLU A 23 18.66 8.47 14.91
CA GLU A 23 17.96 8.83 16.16
C GLU A 23 17.63 10.34 16.29
N LYS A 24 17.65 11.07 15.17
CA LYS A 24 17.35 12.50 15.13
C LYS A 24 16.03 12.74 14.41
N ILE A 25 15.15 13.50 15.06
CA ILE A 25 13.92 14.01 14.44
C ILE A 25 14.29 15.20 13.57
N LYS A 26 14.01 15.11 12.28
CA LYS A 26 14.23 16.15 11.29
C LYS A 26 12.89 16.82 10.98
N LEU A 27 12.86 18.13 11.12
CA LEU A 27 11.70 18.98 10.84
C LEU A 27 12.11 19.96 9.74
N LYS A 28 11.54 19.79 8.55
CA LYS A 28 11.83 20.65 7.39
C LYS A 28 10.55 21.37 6.97
N PHE A 29 10.54 22.69 7.05
CA PHE A 29 9.48 23.48 6.45
C PHE A 29 9.56 23.37 4.91
N ILE A 30 8.44 23.06 4.26
CA ILE A 30 8.39 22.74 2.82
C ILE A 30 7.71 23.82 1.97
N ASP A 31 7.06 24.81 2.59
CA ASP A 31 6.45 25.91 1.86
C ASP A 31 7.45 27.01 1.50
N LYS A 32 7.02 27.90 0.60
CA LYS A 32 7.84 29.00 0.06
C LYS A 32 7.84 30.25 0.93
N ASP A 33 6.89 30.34 1.87
CA ASP A 33 6.71 31.49 2.75
C ASP A 33 7.53 31.37 4.04
N ASP A 34 7.32 32.28 4.98
CA ASP A 34 7.90 32.16 6.31
C ASP A 34 7.18 31.08 7.12
N PRO A 35 7.90 30.32 7.97
CA PRO A 35 7.27 29.32 8.81
C PRO A 35 6.28 29.95 9.82
N PRO A 36 5.09 29.34 10.03
CA PRO A 36 4.11 29.84 11.00
C PRO A 36 4.70 29.97 12.40
N LYS A 37 4.39 31.06 13.11
CA LYS A 37 4.90 31.29 14.48
C LYS A 37 4.39 30.23 15.45
N GLU A 38 3.17 29.77 15.23
CA GLU A 38 2.48 28.72 15.98
C GLU A 38 3.26 27.39 15.97
N ALA A 39 4.03 27.14 14.90
CA ALA A 39 4.87 25.94 14.79
C ALA A 39 5.91 25.84 15.91
N SER A 40 6.40 26.97 16.44
CA SER A 40 7.46 26.98 17.46
C SER A 40 7.06 26.25 18.75
N ILE A 41 5.79 26.35 19.15
CA ILE A 41 5.25 25.68 20.35
C ILE A 41 5.23 24.17 20.14
N ILE A 42 4.72 23.74 18.99
CA ILE A 42 4.62 22.32 18.62
C ILE A 42 6.01 21.69 18.48
N ILE A 43 6.95 22.39 17.86
CA ILE A 43 8.35 21.94 17.74
C ILE A 43 9.00 21.76 19.12
N LYS A 44 8.69 22.63 20.09
CA LYS A 44 9.16 22.49 21.47
C LYS A 44 8.58 21.24 22.13
N GLU A 45 7.28 21.01 21.97
CA GLU A 45 6.62 19.81 22.49
C GLU A 45 7.17 18.52 21.86
N ILE A 46 7.46 18.52 20.56
CA ILE A 46 8.11 17.38 19.87
C ILE A 46 9.48 17.10 20.48
N LYS A 47 10.27 18.14 20.79
CA LYS A 47 11.60 18.00 21.42
C LYS A 47 11.49 17.45 22.84
N GLU A 48 10.50 17.90 23.62
CA GLU A 48 10.26 17.43 24.99
C GLU A 48 9.80 15.96 25.01
N ASN A 49 9.12 15.49 23.96
CA ASN A 49 8.64 14.11 23.81
C ASN A 49 9.53 13.25 22.89
N LYS A 50 10.81 13.59 22.72
CA LYS A 50 11.70 13.01 21.70
C LYS A 50 11.64 11.47 21.60
N ALA A 51 11.75 10.76 22.71
CA ALA A 51 11.80 9.30 22.70
C ALA A 51 10.51 8.68 22.13
N ILE A 52 9.35 9.17 22.58
CA ILE A 52 8.04 8.69 22.15
C ILE A 52 7.78 9.08 20.68
N VAL A 53 8.22 10.27 20.26
CA VAL A 53 8.14 10.69 18.86
C VAL A 53 9.00 9.80 17.95
N ILE A 54 10.22 9.44 18.38
CA ILE A 54 11.07 8.52 17.61
C ILE A 54 10.43 7.14 17.49
N GLU A 55 9.90 6.61 18.60
CA GLU A 55 9.17 5.33 18.59
C GLU A 55 7.98 5.38 17.63
N TYR A 56 7.14 6.41 17.72
CA TYR A 56 6.01 6.61 16.82
C TYR A 56 6.45 6.67 15.35
N LEU A 57 7.45 7.50 15.00
CA LEU A 57 7.92 7.63 13.62
C LEU A 57 8.55 6.33 13.09
N ASN A 58 9.23 5.55 13.95
CA ASN A 58 9.72 4.22 13.59
C ASN A 58 8.56 3.25 13.29
N ASN A 59 7.50 3.30 14.08
CA ASN A 59 6.32 2.47 13.85
C ASN A 59 5.62 2.85 12.54
N ILE A 60 5.42 4.15 12.29
CA ILE A 60 4.86 4.65 11.02
C ILE A 60 5.70 4.18 9.83
N SER A 61 7.04 4.27 9.91
CA SER A 61 7.90 3.78 8.83
C SER A 61 7.78 2.27 8.59
N ARG A 62 7.58 1.47 9.65
CA ARG A 62 7.32 0.02 9.51
C ARG A 62 5.96 -0.26 8.89
N MET A 63 4.93 0.46 9.31
CA MET A 63 3.58 0.36 8.72
C MET A 63 3.61 0.74 7.24
N GLU A 64 4.36 1.78 6.88
CA GLU A 64 4.58 2.18 5.47
C GLU A 64 5.20 1.07 4.65
N ASN A 65 6.26 0.42 5.15
CA ASN A 65 6.88 -0.70 4.45
C ASN A 65 5.89 -1.88 4.27
N ILE A 66 5.16 -2.26 5.32
CA ILE A 66 4.16 -3.35 5.26
C ILE A 66 3.10 -3.06 4.20
N PHE A 67 2.57 -1.83 4.19
CA PHE A 67 1.55 -1.44 3.23
C PHE A 67 2.09 -1.39 1.80
N MET A 68 3.29 -0.83 1.60
CA MET A 68 3.93 -0.76 0.28
C MET A 68 4.25 -2.15 -0.26
N ASP A 69 4.68 -3.10 0.58
CA ASP A 69 4.90 -4.49 0.17
C ASP A 69 3.59 -5.11 -0.35
N ALA A 70 2.48 -4.95 0.37
CA ALA A 70 1.17 -5.43 -0.06
C ALA A 70 0.70 -4.78 -1.38
N VAL A 71 0.84 -3.46 -1.51
CA VAL A 71 0.53 -2.73 -2.74
C VAL A 71 1.36 -3.25 -3.91
N ASN A 72 2.67 -3.44 -3.70
CA ASN A 72 3.56 -3.96 -4.74
C ASN A 72 3.10 -5.34 -5.21
N GLU A 73 2.74 -6.26 -4.31
CA GLU A 73 2.20 -7.57 -4.70
C GLU A 73 0.91 -7.46 -5.51
N ILE A 74 -0.04 -6.62 -5.09
CA ILE A 74 -1.29 -6.38 -5.83
C ILE A 74 -1.00 -5.85 -7.24
N THR A 75 -0.08 -4.89 -7.37
CA THR A 75 0.23 -4.25 -8.66
C THR A 75 0.89 -5.21 -9.66
N LYS A 76 1.55 -6.29 -9.21
CA LYS A 76 2.13 -7.30 -10.12
C LYS A 76 1.07 -8.03 -10.94
N VAL A 77 -0.13 -8.20 -10.38
CA VAL A 77 -1.21 -8.99 -10.99
C VAL A 77 -2.40 -8.14 -11.45
N SER A 78 -2.46 -6.88 -11.03
CA SER A 78 -3.54 -5.96 -11.42
C SER A 78 -3.31 -5.40 -12.83
N THR A 79 -4.11 -5.85 -13.80
CA THR A 79 -4.00 -5.45 -15.20
C THR A 79 -4.92 -4.29 -15.58
N VAL A 80 -5.94 -3.96 -14.78
CA VAL A 80 -6.96 -2.94 -15.12
C VAL A 80 -7.51 -2.23 -13.86
N CYS A 81 -7.85 -0.96 -14.01
CA CYS A 81 -8.46 -0.09 -12.99
C CYS A 81 -9.83 -0.65 -12.53
N ALA A 82 -9.81 -1.41 -11.46
CA ALA A 82 -10.83 -2.39 -11.10
C ALA A 82 -12.01 -1.81 -10.28
N ILE A 83 -11.78 -0.75 -9.51
CA ILE A 83 -12.69 -0.24 -8.46
C ILE A 83 -14.14 0.02 -8.92
N ASN A 84 -14.33 0.61 -10.11
CA ASN A 84 -15.68 0.95 -10.61
C ASN A 84 -16.48 -0.28 -11.08
N TYR A 85 -15.80 -1.35 -11.47
CA TYR A 85 -16.42 -2.62 -11.84
C TYR A 85 -16.82 -3.40 -10.59
N THR A 86 -15.95 -3.43 -9.57
CA THR A 86 -16.17 -4.11 -8.29
C THR A 86 -17.43 -3.63 -7.60
N GLN A 87 -17.59 -2.31 -7.48
CA GLN A 87 -18.70 -1.71 -6.77
C GLN A 87 -20.07 -2.13 -7.35
N LYS A 88 -20.12 -2.40 -8.65
CA LYS A 88 -21.35 -2.79 -9.35
C LYS A 88 -21.61 -4.30 -9.35
N MET A 89 -20.56 -5.11 -9.51
CA MET A 89 -20.71 -6.55 -9.69
C MET A 89 -20.62 -7.35 -8.38
N LEU A 90 -19.85 -6.87 -7.40
CA LEU A 90 -19.55 -7.59 -6.15
C LEU A 90 -19.64 -6.64 -4.93
N PRO A 91 -20.84 -6.14 -4.58
CA PRO A 91 -21.00 -5.11 -3.54
C PRO A 91 -20.56 -5.59 -2.14
N GLU A 92 -20.81 -6.85 -1.79
CA GLU A 92 -20.40 -7.41 -0.48
C GLU A 92 -18.87 -7.47 -0.33
N MET A 93 -18.14 -7.80 -1.41
CA MET A 93 -16.68 -7.80 -1.39
C MET A 93 -16.13 -6.37 -1.35
N TYR A 94 -16.77 -5.45 -2.07
CA TYR A 94 -16.44 -4.03 -2.00
C TYR A 94 -16.60 -3.48 -0.56
N GLU A 95 -17.69 -3.82 0.13
CA GLU A 95 -17.89 -3.44 1.53
C GLU A 95 -16.82 -4.00 2.47
N LYS A 96 -16.36 -5.24 2.25
CA LYS A 96 -15.24 -5.83 3.00
C LYS A 96 -13.94 -5.07 2.80
N VAL A 97 -13.60 -4.74 1.55
CA VAL A 97 -12.41 -3.94 1.22
C VAL A 97 -12.45 -2.59 1.93
N ILE A 98 -13.57 -1.86 1.83
CA ILE A 98 -13.73 -0.55 2.48
C ILE A 98 -13.62 -0.66 4.01
N THR A 99 -14.16 -1.74 4.60
CA THR A 99 -14.05 -2.00 6.04
C THR A 99 -12.59 -2.22 6.45
N ALA A 100 -11.84 -3.01 5.68
CA ALA A 100 -10.43 -3.24 5.92
C ALA A 100 -9.60 -1.95 5.74
N GLU A 101 -9.88 -1.14 4.71
CA GLU A 101 -9.23 0.16 4.49
C GLU A 101 -9.47 1.14 5.65
N ASN A 102 -10.70 1.22 6.15
CA ASN A 102 -11.03 2.05 7.31
C ASN A 102 -10.28 1.59 8.58
N LYS A 103 -10.13 0.27 8.77
CA LYS A 103 -9.37 -0.31 9.87
C LYS A 103 -7.87 0.01 9.74
N ILE A 104 -7.30 -0.14 8.55
CA ILE A 104 -5.91 0.24 8.24
C ILE A 104 -5.68 1.72 8.54
N ASN A 105 -6.56 2.61 8.06
CA ASN A 105 -6.45 4.05 8.29
C ASN A 105 -6.49 4.41 9.79
N SER A 106 -7.40 3.82 10.55
CA SER A 106 -7.48 4.04 12.00
C SER A 106 -6.19 3.61 12.72
N LEU A 107 -5.66 2.43 12.38
CA LEU A 107 -4.43 1.91 12.99
C LEU A 107 -3.20 2.72 12.59
N TRP A 108 -3.18 3.24 11.36
CA TRP A 108 -2.14 4.13 10.86
C TRP A 108 -2.14 5.46 11.62
N ASP A 109 -3.31 6.07 11.80
CA ASP A 109 -3.48 7.32 12.54
C ASP A 109 -3.05 7.17 14.01
N GLU A 110 -3.24 6.00 14.59
CA GLU A 110 -2.76 5.66 15.94
C GLU A 110 -1.23 5.46 15.98
N GLY A 111 -0.67 4.74 14.99
CA GLY A 111 0.77 4.53 14.80
C GLY A 111 1.46 3.71 15.92
N GLN A 112 0.70 2.89 16.65
CA GLN A 112 1.20 2.13 17.81
C GLN A 112 1.16 0.62 17.60
N ASP A 113 0.05 0.07 17.09
CA ASP A 113 -0.13 -1.38 16.97
C ASP A 113 0.25 -1.90 15.57
N ILE A 114 1.55 -2.14 15.37
CA ILE A 114 2.08 -2.70 14.11
C ILE A 114 1.49 -4.09 13.80
N LYS A 115 1.20 -4.89 14.82
CA LYS A 115 0.71 -6.26 14.63
C LYS A 115 -0.73 -6.23 14.11
N ALA A 116 -1.61 -5.48 14.76
CA ALA A 116 -2.98 -5.30 14.28
C ALA A 116 -2.99 -4.64 12.89
N PHE A 117 -2.08 -3.69 12.64
CA PHE A 117 -1.91 -3.07 11.33
C PHE A 117 -1.55 -4.11 10.25
N SER A 118 -0.55 -4.94 10.51
CA SER A 118 -0.13 -6.00 9.60
C SER A 118 -1.25 -6.98 9.30
N GLU A 119 -2.02 -7.38 10.31
CA GLU A 119 -3.17 -8.29 10.14
C GLU A 119 -4.26 -7.64 9.28
N ALA A 120 -4.55 -6.35 9.48
CA ALA A 120 -5.51 -5.61 8.66
C ALA A 120 -5.05 -5.45 7.20
N VAL A 121 -3.75 -5.23 6.96
CA VAL A 121 -3.18 -5.16 5.61
C VAL A 121 -3.25 -6.51 4.89
N ILE A 122 -2.98 -7.62 5.60
CA ILE A 122 -3.10 -8.97 5.02
C ILE A 122 -4.56 -9.24 4.61
N GLU A 123 -5.53 -8.97 5.48
CA GLU A 123 -6.96 -9.14 5.19
C GLU A 123 -7.40 -8.31 3.98
N TRP A 124 -6.95 -7.05 3.90
CA TRP A 124 -7.19 -6.18 2.74
C TRP A 124 -6.54 -6.74 1.47
N GLN A 125 -5.28 -7.17 1.55
CA GLN A 125 -4.55 -7.72 0.41
C GLN A 125 -5.20 -8.99 -0.13
N GLU A 126 -5.56 -9.94 0.73
CA GLU A 126 -6.24 -11.18 0.34
C GLU A 126 -7.55 -10.87 -0.40
N THR A 127 -8.34 -9.92 0.14
CA THR A 127 -9.60 -9.50 -0.50
C THR A 127 -9.36 -8.86 -1.88
N GLN A 128 -8.32 -8.04 -2.01
CA GLN A 128 -7.94 -7.41 -3.29
C GLN A 128 -7.46 -8.46 -4.31
N MET A 129 -6.69 -9.46 -3.88
CA MET A 129 -6.19 -10.54 -4.75
C MET A 129 -7.32 -11.45 -5.24
N GLU A 130 -8.22 -11.88 -4.34
CA GLU A 130 -9.42 -12.64 -4.72
C GLU A 130 -10.25 -11.88 -5.75
N TYR A 131 -10.34 -10.57 -5.59
CA TYR A 131 -11.03 -9.71 -6.54
C TYR A 131 -10.36 -9.66 -7.92
N ILE A 132 -9.03 -9.51 -7.97
CA ILE A 132 -8.28 -9.50 -9.23
C ILE A 132 -8.40 -10.84 -9.95
N GLU A 133 -8.38 -11.95 -9.23
CA GLU A 133 -8.58 -13.29 -9.80
C GLU A 133 -9.96 -13.43 -10.46
N LEU A 134 -11.04 -13.02 -9.76
CA LEU A 134 -12.40 -13.06 -10.30
C LEU A 134 -12.54 -12.20 -11.57
N LEU A 135 -11.97 -11.01 -11.56
CA LEU A 135 -11.95 -10.11 -12.72
C LEU A 135 -11.22 -10.72 -13.92
N ASN A 136 -10.05 -11.29 -13.68
CA ASN A 136 -9.25 -11.86 -14.75
C ASN A 136 -9.95 -13.09 -15.34
N ALA A 137 -10.55 -13.94 -14.51
CA ALA A 137 -11.38 -15.06 -14.96
C ALA A 137 -12.56 -14.60 -15.83
N GLU A 138 -13.28 -13.54 -15.43
CA GLU A 138 -14.42 -13.02 -16.19
C GLU A 138 -14.02 -12.40 -17.54
N ASN A 139 -12.82 -11.81 -17.61
CA ASN A 139 -12.27 -11.22 -18.84
C ASN A 139 -11.47 -12.21 -19.70
N GLY A 140 -11.40 -13.49 -19.32
CA GLY A 140 -10.62 -14.51 -20.04
C GLY A 140 -9.11 -14.22 -20.04
N VAL A 141 -8.62 -13.49 -19.05
CA VAL A 141 -7.19 -13.22 -18.83
C VAL A 141 -6.67 -14.33 -17.93
N ASP A 142 -5.84 -15.21 -18.49
CA ASP A 142 -5.16 -16.24 -17.70
C ASP A 142 -4.09 -15.55 -16.84
N THR A 143 -4.21 -15.60 -15.51
CA THR A 143 -3.33 -14.90 -14.56
C THR A 143 -1.96 -15.55 -14.39
N VAL A 144 -1.68 -16.60 -15.15
CA VAL A 144 -0.35 -17.18 -15.22
C VAL A 144 0.54 -16.24 -16.03
N VAL A 145 1.24 -15.34 -15.34
CA VAL A 145 2.47 -14.75 -15.89
C VAL A 145 3.50 -15.88 -15.92
N GLU A 146 3.40 -16.73 -16.95
CA GLU A 146 4.46 -17.66 -17.29
C GLU A 146 5.62 -16.83 -17.83
N ASP A 147 6.77 -16.95 -17.18
CA ASP A 147 8.07 -16.40 -17.57
C ASP A 147 8.55 -16.97 -18.94
N VAL A 148 7.74 -17.03 -20.00
CA VAL A 148 8.21 -17.52 -21.30
C VAL A 148 7.47 -16.86 -22.48
N TYR A 149 8.20 -15.97 -23.15
CA TYR A 149 8.27 -15.75 -24.61
C TYR A 149 6.98 -15.90 -25.45
N ASN A 150 6.51 -14.75 -25.96
CA ASN A 150 5.49 -14.62 -27.00
C ASN A 150 5.71 -15.54 -28.22
N SER A 151 4.61 -16.12 -28.71
CA SER A 151 4.36 -16.06 -30.14
C SER A 151 2.89 -15.71 -30.41
N PRO A 152 2.60 -14.58 -31.09
CA PRO A 152 1.24 -14.15 -31.34
C PRO A 152 0.67 -14.89 -32.55
N ASN A 153 -0.54 -15.46 -32.40
CA ASN A 153 -1.47 -15.78 -33.48
C ASN A 153 -0.89 -16.22 -34.83
N GLY A 154 -0.62 -17.51 -34.99
CA GLY A 154 -0.45 -18.16 -36.29
C GLY A 154 -1.26 -19.45 -36.33
N LYS A 155 -2.28 -19.52 -37.20
CA LYS A 155 -3.07 -20.73 -37.47
C LYS A 155 -2.18 -21.97 -37.64
N PRO A 156 -2.62 -23.18 -37.24
CA PRO A 156 -1.88 -24.40 -37.56
C PRO A 156 -1.90 -24.60 -39.09
N GLY A 157 -0.72 -24.51 -39.72
CA GLY A 157 -0.53 -24.83 -41.13
C GLY A 157 -0.48 -26.35 -41.34
N PRO A 158 -1.00 -26.88 -42.47
CA PRO A 158 -0.98 -28.31 -42.75
C PRO A 158 0.31 -28.70 -43.47
N SER A 159 1.18 -29.44 -42.78
CA SER A 159 2.21 -30.31 -43.37
C SER A 159 2.71 -31.23 -42.27
N GLN A 160 2.28 -32.49 -42.24
CA GLN A 160 2.92 -33.59 -42.99
C GLN A 160 4.35 -33.87 -42.52
N GLY A 161 4.51 -35.03 -41.89
CA GLY A 161 5.79 -35.57 -41.48
C GLY A 161 5.66 -36.89 -40.74
N LEU A 162 4.98 -37.88 -41.35
CA LEU A 162 5.24 -39.27 -41.04
C LEU A 162 6.74 -39.56 -41.28
N GLY A 163 7.41 -40.17 -40.30
CA GLY A 163 8.74 -40.75 -40.43
C GLY A 163 9.17 -41.31 -39.09
N LYS A 164 8.81 -42.55 -38.75
CA LYS A 164 9.61 -43.77 -38.96
C LYS A 164 10.95 -43.76 -38.20
N GLU A 165 11.04 -44.70 -37.26
CA GLU A 165 12.12 -45.67 -37.03
C GLU A 165 13.60 -45.33 -37.36
N VAL A 166 14.43 -45.64 -36.35
CA VAL A 166 15.78 -46.25 -36.42
C VAL A 166 16.95 -45.39 -36.90
N VAL A 167 17.88 -45.11 -35.96
CA VAL A 167 19.28 -45.63 -35.98
C VAL A 167 19.68 -46.00 -34.55
#